data_AF-V5GID9-F1
#
_entry.id   AF-V5GID9-F1
#
_cell.length_a   1.000
_cell.length_b   1.000
_cell.length_c   1.000
_cell.angle_alpha   90.00
_cell.angle_beta   90.00
_cell.angle_gamma   90.00
#
_symmetry.space_group_name_H-M   'P 1'
#
loop_
_entity.id
_entity.type
_entity.pdbx_description
1 polymer ?
#
loop_
_entity_poly.entity_id
_entity_poly.type
_entity_poly.pdbx_seq_one_letter_code
_entity_poly.pdbx_strand_id
1 'polypeptide(L)'
;PLQKQDIYELCKIMITSGREYALRQHCPCPLMYAYYQVEYLGAAHGLCSILQVLLSVPGFLDANPSDANGIKTTIDFLLSLQTKEGNFPAAMDEVDHRSDLIHWCHGAPGVVYLMAKAYLVFRE
;
A
#
# COMPACT_ATOMS: atom_id res chain seq x y z
N PRO A 1 26.91 -9.12 5.08
CA PRO A 1 25.55 -9.04 5.68
C PRO A 1 24.93 -7.67 5.37
N LEU A 2 23.64 -7.60 5.03
CA LEU A 2 22.94 -6.32 4.81
C LEU A 2 22.82 -5.58 6.15
N GLN A 3 23.15 -4.28 6.21
CA GLN A 3 22.98 -3.52 7.44
C GLN A 3 21.53 -3.07 7.59
N LYS A 4 21.08 -2.95 8.85
CA LYS A 4 19.73 -2.47 9.16
C LYS A 4 19.47 -1.08 8.56
N GLN A 5 20.47 -0.20 8.59
CA GLN A 5 20.35 1.15 8.04
C GLN A 5 20.16 1.12 6.52
N ASP A 6 20.83 0.21 5.80
CA ASP A 6 20.66 0.08 4.35
C ASP A 6 19.21 -0.24 3.98
N ILE A 7 18.54 -1.10 4.75
CA ILE A 7 17.13 -1.43 4.56
C ILE A 7 16.24 -0.21 4.85
N TYR A 8 16.57 0.59 5.87
CA TYR A 8 15.81 1.78 6.21
C TYR A 8 15.91 2.85 5.12
N GLU A 9 17.09 3.04 4.54
CA GLU A 9 17.27 3.93 3.40
C GLU A 9 16.47 3.48 2.18
N LEU A 10 16.40 2.18 1.90
CA LEU A 10 15.54 1.65 0.84
C LEU A 10 14.05 1.96 1.10
N CYS A 11 13.57 1.78 2.33
CA CYS A 11 12.21 2.16 2.70
C CYS A 11 11.96 3.66 2.51
N LYS A 12 12.92 4.51 2.91
CA LYS A 12 12.84 5.96 2.71
C LYS A 12 12.75 6.34 1.24
N ILE A 13 13.55 5.72 0.38
CA ILE A 13 13.49 5.94 -1.07
C ILE A 13 12.11 5.55 -1.61
N MET A 14 11.58 4.39 -1.23
CA MET A 14 10.24 3.94 -1.63
C MET A 14 9.15 4.92 -1.19
N ILE A 15 9.22 5.43 0.04
CA ILE A 15 8.24 6.38 0.60
C ILE A 15 8.34 7.74 -0.09
N THR A 16 9.54 8.27 -0.25
CA THR A 16 9.75 9.56 -0.93
C THR A 16 9.22 9.50 -2.36
N SER A 17 9.53 8.43 -3.09
CA SER A 17 8.99 8.23 -4.45
C SER A 17 7.45 8.20 -4.46
N GLY A 18 6.83 7.49 -3.51
CA GLY A 18 5.37 7.43 -3.40
C GLY A 18 4.71 8.76 -3.05
N ARG A 19 5.34 9.55 -2.16
CA ARG A 19 4.87 10.89 -1.79
C ARG A 19 4.95 11.87 -2.96
N GLU A 20 6.07 11.87 -3.67
CA GLU A 20 6.27 12.74 -4.83
C GLU A 20 5.28 12.42 -5.95
N TYR A 21 5.04 11.13 -6.21
CA TYR A 21 4.06 10.69 -7.18
C TYR A 21 2.65 11.12 -6.76
N ALA A 22 2.24 10.82 -5.52
CA ALA A 22 0.94 11.19 -5.00
C ALA A 22 0.68 12.70 -5.07
N LEU A 23 1.68 13.51 -4.70
CA LEU A 23 1.58 14.97 -4.79
C LEU A 23 1.43 15.44 -6.24
N ARG A 24 2.22 14.89 -7.17
CA ARG A 24 2.18 15.29 -8.59
C ARG A 24 0.86 14.93 -9.26
N GLN A 25 0.30 13.77 -8.94
CA GLN A 25 -0.96 13.28 -9.51
C GLN A 25 -2.20 13.72 -8.71
N HIS A 26 -2.02 14.47 -7.61
CA HIS A 26 -3.10 14.87 -6.71
C HIS A 26 -3.90 13.67 -6.18
N CYS A 27 -3.21 12.57 -5.86
CA CYS A 27 -3.84 11.36 -5.33
C CYS A 27 -4.50 11.64 -3.96
N PRO A 28 -5.57 10.89 -3.61
CA PRO A 28 -6.32 11.10 -2.38
C PRO A 28 -5.61 10.57 -1.11
N CYS A 29 -4.45 9.95 -1.23
CA CYS A 29 -3.69 9.37 -0.13
C CYS A 29 -2.21 9.77 -0.14
N PRO A 30 -1.50 9.69 1.01
CA PRO A 30 -0.12 10.17 1.11
C PRO A 30 0.90 9.44 0.23
N LEU A 31 0.66 8.16 -0.09
CA LEU A 31 1.52 7.35 -0.94
C LEU A 31 0.70 6.77 -2.10
N MET A 32 1.20 6.91 -3.32
CA MET A 32 0.65 6.24 -4.49
C MET A 32 1.77 5.88 -5.47
N TYR A 33 1.55 4.86 -6.28
CA TYR A 33 2.54 4.33 -7.22
C TYR A 33 1.83 3.91 -8.51
N ALA A 34 2.56 3.94 -9.63
CA ALA A 34 2.07 3.42 -10.89
C ALA A 34 3.08 2.50 -11.56
N TYR A 35 2.54 1.50 -12.26
CA TYR A 35 3.29 0.59 -13.11
C TYR A 35 2.60 0.54 -14.47
N TYR A 36 3.35 0.72 -15.56
CA TYR A 36 2.79 0.91 -16.91
C TYR A 36 1.66 1.97 -16.97
N GLN A 37 1.84 3.09 -16.27
CA GLN A 37 0.86 4.18 -16.17
C GLN A 37 -0.48 3.82 -15.51
N VAL A 38 -0.53 2.70 -14.80
CA VAL A 38 -1.71 2.27 -14.05
C VAL A 38 -1.39 2.26 -12.55
N GLU A 39 -2.25 2.90 -11.77
CA GLU A 39 -2.23 2.90 -10.30
C GLU A 39 -2.87 1.61 -9.78
N TYR A 40 -2.15 0.50 -9.91
CA TYR A 40 -2.62 -0.81 -9.43
C TYR A 40 -2.77 -0.82 -7.91
N LEU A 41 -3.79 -1.52 -7.43
CA LEU A 41 -4.11 -1.66 -6.00
C LEU A 41 -3.72 -3.04 -5.45
N GLY A 42 -3.74 -4.07 -6.28
CA GLY A 42 -3.52 -5.46 -5.90
C GLY A 42 -2.07 -5.83 -5.52
N ALA A 43 -1.85 -7.08 -5.12
CA ALA A 43 -0.58 -7.51 -4.52
C ALA A 43 0.55 -7.73 -5.54
N ALA A 44 0.27 -7.99 -6.81
CA ALA A 44 1.34 -8.31 -7.76
C ALA A 44 2.16 -7.07 -8.16
N HIS A 45 1.48 -5.96 -8.46
CA HIS A 45 2.11 -4.76 -9.05
C HIS A 45 1.64 -3.46 -8.42
N GLY A 46 0.86 -3.54 -7.34
CA GLY A 46 0.13 -2.41 -6.81
C GLY A 46 0.52 -1.99 -5.40
N LEU A 47 -0.24 -1.00 -4.94
CA LEU A 47 -0.11 -0.34 -3.65
C LEU A 47 -0.08 -1.34 -2.48
N CYS A 48 -0.87 -2.42 -2.54
CA CYS A 48 -0.99 -3.43 -1.49
C CYS A 48 0.37 -3.98 -1.01
N SER A 49 1.15 -4.56 -1.91
CA SER A 49 2.40 -5.23 -1.50
C SER A 49 3.50 -4.24 -1.14
N ILE A 50 3.50 -3.03 -1.72
CA ILE A 50 4.44 -1.97 -1.34
C ILE A 50 4.23 -1.61 0.14
N LEU A 51 2.99 -1.37 0.54
CA LEU A 51 2.65 -1.09 1.95
C LEU A 51 2.99 -2.30 2.84
N GLN A 52 2.69 -3.53 2.40
CA GLN A 52 2.99 -4.74 3.17
C GLN A 52 4.50 -4.89 3.42
N VAL A 53 5.35 -4.61 2.43
CA VAL A 53 6.81 -4.62 2.59
C VAL A 53 7.26 -3.57 3.61
N LEU A 54 6.74 -2.35 3.54
CA LEU A 54 7.08 -1.28 4.48
C LEU A 54 6.71 -1.65 5.93
N LEU A 55 5.54 -2.28 6.15
CA LEU A 55 5.15 -2.79 7.47
C LEU A 55 6.01 -3.97 7.96
N SER A 56 6.72 -4.63 7.06
CA SER A 56 7.46 -5.86 7.37
C SER A 56 8.90 -5.60 7.81
N VAL A 57 9.40 -4.37 7.66
CA VAL A 57 10.76 -4.01 8.08
C VAL A 57 10.82 -3.73 9.59
N PRO A 58 11.52 -4.55 10.40
CA PRO A 58 11.50 -4.42 11.85
C PRO A 58 12.03 -3.07 12.36
N GLY A 59 11.25 -2.42 13.23
CA GLY A 59 11.57 -1.14 13.87
C GLY A 59 11.56 0.09 12.95
N PHE A 60 11.30 -0.08 11.65
CA PHE A 60 11.36 1.04 10.71
C PHE A 60 10.29 2.09 11.04
N LEU A 61 9.05 1.64 11.31
CA LEU A 61 7.94 2.49 11.71
C LEU A 61 8.24 3.22 13.03
N ASP A 62 8.76 2.52 14.04
CA ASP A 62 9.09 3.10 15.35
C ASP A 62 10.15 4.21 15.24
N ALA A 63 11.15 3.99 14.39
CA ALA A 63 12.19 4.98 14.12
C ALA A 63 11.69 6.15 13.24
N ASN A 64 10.55 6.00 12.56
CA ASN A 64 10.06 6.96 11.55
C ASN A 64 8.55 7.22 11.71
N PRO A 65 8.11 7.86 12.79
CA PRO A 65 6.68 8.00 13.11
C PRO A 65 5.87 8.78 12.05
N SER A 66 6.47 9.79 11.40
CA SER A 66 5.80 10.53 10.31
C SER A 66 5.55 9.63 9.08
N ASP A 67 6.49 8.73 8.77
CA ASP A 67 6.32 7.76 7.70
C ASP A 67 5.32 6.69 8.07
N ALA A 68 5.34 6.22 9.33
CA ALA A 68 4.36 5.30 9.86
C ALA A 68 2.92 5.85 9.72
N ASN A 69 2.72 7.13 10.03
CA ASN A 69 1.43 7.79 9.85
C ASN A 69 1.01 7.83 8.37
N GLY A 70 1.92 8.22 7.47
CA GLY A 70 1.63 8.24 6.03
C GLY A 70 1.28 6.87 5.45
N ILE A 71 1.99 5.82 5.90
CA ILE A 71 1.69 4.42 5.55
C ILE A 71 0.30 4.03 6.07
N LYS A 72 0.00 4.27 7.35
CA LYS A 72 -1.31 3.96 7.93
C LYS A 72 -2.44 4.65 7.19
N THR A 73 -2.34 5.96 6.98
CA THR A 73 -3.37 6.72 6.24
C THR A 73 -3.58 6.18 4.81
N THR A 74 -2.52 5.69 4.16
CA THR A 74 -2.63 5.07 2.84
C THR A 74 -3.31 3.69 2.89
N ILE A 75 -3.04 2.90 3.94
CA ILE A 75 -3.74 1.63 4.19
C ILE A 75 -5.23 1.87 4.46
N ASP A 76 -5.55 2.86 5.29
CA ASP A 76 -6.94 3.24 5.61
C ASP A 76 -7.68 3.67 4.34
N PHE A 77 -7.01 4.43 3.46
CA PHE A 77 -7.53 4.74 2.14
C PHE A 77 -7.77 3.48 1.29
N LEU A 78 -6.80 2.58 1.15
CA LEU A 78 -6.98 1.34 0.39
C LEU A 78 -8.14 0.49 0.94
N LEU A 79 -8.28 0.41 2.27
CA LEU A 79 -9.39 -0.27 2.93
C LEU A 79 -10.74 0.37 2.59
N SER A 80 -10.80 1.70 2.50
CA SER A 80 -12.01 2.42 2.08
C SER A 80 -12.48 2.09 0.66
N LEU A 81 -11.60 1.53 -0.20
CA LEU A 81 -11.95 1.08 -1.55
C LEU A 81 -12.59 -0.32 -1.58
N GLN A 82 -12.78 -0.96 -0.42
CA GLN A 82 -13.44 -2.26 -0.35
C GLN A 82 -14.89 -2.15 -0.87
N THR A 83 -15.26 -3.03 -1.79
CA THR A 83 -16.62 -3.11 -2.32
C THR A 83 -17.59 -3.66 -1.27
N LYS A 84 -18.90 -3.51 -1.51
CA LYS A 84 -19.94 -4.04 -0.62
C LYS A 84 -19.89 -5.56 -0.45
N GLU A 85 -19.35 -6.25 -1.45
CA GLU A 85 -19.11 -7.70 -1.46
C GLU A 85 -17.80 -8.10 -0.77
N GLY A 86 -17.02 -7.12 -0.29
CA GLY A 86 -15.74 -7.34 0.39
C GLY A 86 -14.53 -7.44 -0.53
N ASN A 87 -14.70 -7.25 -1.85
CA ASN A 87 -13.60 -7.29 -2.82
C ASN A 87 -12.90 -5.93 -2.96
N PHE A 88 -11.86 -5.84 -3.79
CA PHE A 88 -11.14 -4.59 -4.09
C PHE A 88 -10.98 -4.43 -5.60
N PRO A 89 -11.08 -3.20 -6.15
CA PRO A 89 -10.78 -2.95 -7.57
C PRO A 89 -9.31 -3.27 -7.90
N ALA A 90 -9.03 -3.57 -9.18
CA ALA A 90 -7.66 -3.92 -9.58
C ALA A 90 -6.74 -2.69 -9.62
N ALA A 91 -7.28 -1.54 -9.99
CA ALA A 91 -6.60 -0.27 -10.15
C ALA A 91 -7.53 0.92 -9.80
N MET A 92 -6.95 2.11 -9.65
CA MET A 92 -7.69 3.33 -9.28
C MET A 92 -8.72 3.80 -10.30
N ASP A 93 -8.49 3.57 -11.60
CA ASP A 93 -9.43 3.90 -12.68
C ASP A 93 -10.63 2.93 -12.76
N GLU A 94 -10.56 1.82 -12.04
CA GLU A 94 -11.66 0.86 -11.87
C GLU A 94 -12.44 1.06 -10.57
N VAL A 95 -12.10 2.08 -9.77
CA VAL A 95 -12.92 2.46 -8.61
C VAL A 95 -14.34 2.81 -9.11
N ASP A 96 -15.35 2.41 -8.33
CA ASP A 96 -16.78 2.47 -8.66
C ASP A 96 -17.26 1.54 -9.80
N HIS A 97 -16.36 0.74 -10.39
CA HIS A 97 -16.73 -0.31 -11.32
C HIS A 97 -16.86 -1.66 -10.60
N ARG A 98 -17.47 -2.63 -11.28
CA ARG A 98 -17.64 -3.97 -10.75
C ARG A 98 -16.27 -4.66 -10.63
N SER A 99 -15.87 -5.02 -9.41
CA SER A 99 -14.65 -5.79 -9.18
C SER A 99 -14.90 -7.30 -9.23
N ASP A 100 -14.66 -7.88 -10.40
CA ASP A 100 -14.85 -9.32 -10.66
C ASP A 100 -13.60 -10.18 -10.39
N LEU A 101 -12.43 -9.55 -10.17
CA LEU A 101 -11.19 -10.28 -9.97
C LEU A 101 -11.05 -10.73 -8.51
N ILE A 102 -11.00 -12.06 -8.31
CA ILE A 102 -10.78 -12.70 -7.01
C ILE A 102 -9.46 -13.47 -7.10
N HIS A 103 -8.35 -12.75 -7.29
CA HIS A 103 -7.03 -13.34 -7.47
C HIS A 103 -6.04 -12.80 -6.44
N TRP A 104 -4.92 -13.50 -6.26
CA TRP A 104 -3.81 -12.98 -5.47
C TRP A 104 -3.26 -11.67 -6.08
N CYS A 105 -3.13 -11.62 -7.41
CA CYS A 105 -2.59 -10.43 -8.08
C CYS A 105 -3.51 -9.21 -7.97
N HIS A 106 -4.83 -9.40 -8.07
CA HIS A 106 -5.85 -8.35 -8.06
C HIS A 106 -7.09 -8.83 -7.30
N GLY A 107 -7.52 -8.04 -6.31
CA GLY A 107 -8.68 -8.32 -5.46
C GLY A 107 -8.33 -8.79 -4.04
N ALA A 108 -9.37 -9.16 -3.30
CA ALA A 108 -9.31 -9.52 -1.88
C ALA A 108 -8.28 -10.60 -1.52
N PRO A 109 -8.06 -11.68 -2.32
CA PRO A 109 -7.09 -12.72 -1.94
C PRO A 109 -5.64 -12.21 -1.85
N GLY A 110 -5.28 -11.15 -2.56
CA GLY A 110 -4.00 -10.47 -2.38
C GLY A 110 -4.01 -9.46 -1.24
N VAL A 111 -5.07 -8.66 -1.15
CA VAL A 111 -5.18 -7.55 -0.19
C VAL A 111 -5.24 -8.04 1.26
N VAL A 112 -5.80 -9.23 1.51
CA VAL A 112 -5.92 -9.80 2.86
C VAL A 112 -4.58 -9.92 3.60
N TYR A 113 -3.47 -10.16 2.88
CA TYR A 113 -2.14 -10.25 3.50
C TYR A 113 -1.67 -8.92 4.08
N LEU A 114 -1.93 -7.81 3.36
CA LEU A 114 -1.68 -6.47 3.88
C LEU A 114 -2.57 -6.19 5.09
N MET A 115 -3.87 -6.50 5.01
CA MET A 115 -4.82 -6.21 6.10
C MET A 115 -4.45 -6.97 7.37
N ALA A 116 -4.12 -8.26 7.27
CA ALA A 116 -3.64 -9.04 8.39
C ALA A 116 -2.33 -8.47 8.98
N LYS A 117 -1.39 -8.04 8.12
CA LYS A 117 -0.15 -7.43 8.57
C LYS A 117 -0.38 -6.08 9.26
N ALA A 118 -1.28 -5.26 8.73
CA ALA A 118 -1.68 -3.98 9.32
C ALA A 118 -2.28 -4.18 10.72
N TYR A 119 -3.20 -5.13 10.87
CA TYR A 119 -3.78 -5.48 12.18
C TYR A 119 -2.69 -5.90 13.20
N LEU A 120 -1.70 -6.69 12.79
CA LEU A 120 -0.61 -7.10 13.67
C LEU A 120 0.30 -5.94 14.11
N VAL A 121 0.42 -4.89 13.28
CA VAL A 121 1.26 -3.72 13.54
C VAL A 121 0.49 -2.65 14.33
N PHE A 122 -0.69 -2.26 13.87
CA PHE A 122 -1.47 -1.13 14.41
C PHE A 122 -2.49 -1.53 15.47
N ARG A 123 -2.89 -2.81 15.54
CA ARG A 123 -3.88 -3.34 16.50
C ARG A 123 -5.28 -2.73 16.37
N GLU A 124 -5.64 -2.33 15.15
CA GLU A 124 -6.93 -1.76 14.75
C GLU A 124 -7.52 -2.56 13.58
#